data_AF-A0A8H1L6B7-F1
#
_entry.id   AF-A0A8H1L6B7-F1
#
_cell.length_a   1.000
_cell.length_b   1.000
_cell.length_c   1.000
_cell.angle_alpha   90.00
_cell.angle_beta   90.00
_cell.angle_gamma   90.00
#
_symmetry.space_group_name_H-M   'P 1'
#
loop_
_entity.id
_entity.type
_entity.pdbx_description
1 polymer ?
#
loop_
_entity_poly.entity_id
_entity_poly.type
_entity_poly.pdbx_seq_one_letter_code
_entity_poly.pdbx_strand_id
1 'polypeptide(L)'
;MARIRIWIDPQHADGTVCEHKITPSGKPRDPESGCTGRARYQVMCSEHGRVGEPHGLRVLTESAQSAHRDSHKAALTPATR
;
A
#
# COMPACT_ATOMS: atom_id res chain seq x y z
N MET A 1 18.70 3.63 -3.59
CA MET A 1 18.04 2.56 -2.82
C MET A 1 16.54 2.86 -2.86
N ALA A 2 15.75 1.96 -3.44
CA ALA A 2 14.32 2.19 -3.62
C ALA A 2 13.61 2.41 -2.27
N ARG A 3 12.81 3.48 -2.19
CA ARG A 3 11.95 3.72 -1.02
C ARG A 3 10.65 2.98 -1.23
N ILE A 4 10.44 1.93 -0.43
CA ILE A 4 9.24 1.09 -0.49
C ILE A 4 8.37 1.40 0.73
N ARG A 5 7.14 1.83 0.51
CA ARG A 5 6.17 2.17 1.56
C ARG A 5 4.82 1.50 1.32
N ILE A 6 4.07 1.29 2.38
CA ILE A 6 2.65 0.91 2.28
C ILE A 6 1.83 2.20 2.23
N TRP A 7 1.10 2.36 1.14
CA TRP A 7 0.20 3.48 0.90
C TRP A 7 -1.24 3.10 1.23
N ILE A 8 -1.99 4.13 1.63
CA ILE A 8 -3.42 4.06 1.82
C ILE A 8 -4.11 4.33 0.50
N ASP A 9 -4.70 3.34 -0.14
CA ASP A 9 -5.57 3.64 -1.29
C ASP A 9 -6.90 4.18 -0.75
N PRO A 10 -7.20 5.49 -0.93
CA PRO A 10 -8.41 6.08 -0.39
C PRO A 10 -9.58 5.80 -1.33
N GLN A 11 -9.77 4.55 -1.75
CA GLN A 11 -10.93 4.13 -2.54
C GLN A 11 -11.89 3.34 -1.67
N HIS A 12 -13.18 3.52 -1.92
CA HIS A 12 -14.27 2.72 -1.39
C HIS A 12 -14.37 1.38 -2.14
N ALA A 13 -15.20 0.46 -1.63
CA ALA A 13 -15.38 -0.86 -2.24
C ALA A 13 -15.98 -0.80 -3.65
N ASP A 14 -16.73 0.27 -3.95
CA ASP A 14 -17.32 0.56 -5.27
C ASP A 14 -16.34 1.27 -6.22
N GLY A 15 -15.09 1.52 -5.79
CA GLY A 15 -14.06 2.18 -6.59
C GLY A 15 -14.12 3.71 -6.56
N THR A 16 -15.08 4.30 -5.83
CA THR A 16 -15.12 5.76 -5.66
C THR A 16 -14.00 6.23 -4.73
N VAL A 17 -13.45 7.42 -4.98
CA VAL A 17 -12.40 7.99 -4.12
C VAL A 17 -13.03 8.56 -2.87
N CYS A 18 -12.57 8.09 -1.72
CA CYS A 18 -12.88 8.63 -0.40
C CYS A 18 -12.15 9.97 -0.21
N GLU A 19 -12.91 11.07 -0.22
CA GLU A 19 -12.37 12.42 -0.03
C GLU A 19 -12.22 12.81 1.45
N HIS A 20 -12.65 11.94 2.36
CA HIS A 20 -12.60 12.20 3.79
C HIS A 20 -11.16 12.18 4.33
N LYS A 21 -10.88 13.03 5.32
CA LYS A 21 -9.63 12.93 6.09
C LYS A 21 -9.61 11.61 6.84
N ILE A 22 -8.78 10.67 6.40
CA ILE A 22 -8.63 9.35 7.01
C ILE A 22 -7.53 9.31 8.08
N THR A 23 -7.69 8.38 9.01
CA THR A 23 -6.67 7.96 9.97
C THR A 23 -5.61 7.10 9.28
N PRO A 24 -4.45 6.84 9.91
CA PRO A 24 -3.46 5.88 9.39
C PRO A 24 -4.02 4.47 9.19
N SER A 25 -5.07 4.12 9.93
CA SER A 25 -5.82 2.86 9.80
C SER A 25 -6.79 2.85 8.61
N GLY A 26 -7.00 4.00 7.95
CA GLY A 26 -7.85 4.14 6.77
C GLY A 26 -9.33 4.47 7.03
N LYS A 27 -9.76 4.46 8.29
CA LYS A 27 -11.10 4.92 8.67
C LYS A 27 -11.16 6.44 8.64
N PRO A 28 -12.31 7.07 8.33
CA PRO A 28 -12.45 8.51 8.39
C PRO A 28 -12.22 9.00 9.82
N ARG A 29 -11.64 10.19 9.96
CA ARG A 29 -11.49 10.85 11.26
C ARG A 29 -12.82 11.36 11.81
N ASP A 30 -13.77 11.63 10.91
CA ASP A 30 -15.12 12.08 11.24
C ASP A 30 -16.09 10.89 11.20
N PRO A 31 -16.56 10.41 12.36
CA PRO A 31 -17.47 9.26 12.44
C PRO A 31 -18.91 9.62 12.02
N GLU A 32 -19.30 10.89 12.00
CA GLU A 32 -20.66 11.34 11.65
C GLU A 32 -20.89 11.36 10.14
N SER A 33 -19.83 11.36 9.33
CA SER A 33 -19.88 11.29 7.87
C SER A 33 -20.57 10.03 7.32
N GLY A 34 -20.77 8.98 8.14
CA GLY A 34 -21.32 7.69 7.70
C GLY A 34 -20.41 6.93 6.73
N CYS A 35 -19.24 7.49 6.42
CA CYS A 35 -18.25 6.90 5.56
C CYS A 35 -17.54 5.77 6.30
N THR A 36 -17.48 4.59 5.70
CA THR A 36 -16.74 3.46 6.28
C THR A 36 -15.22 3.62 6.15
N GLY A 37 -14.77 4.59 5.34
CA GLY A 37 -13.39 4.77 4.94
C GLY A 37 -12.86 3.61 4.11
N ARG A 38 -11.57 3.70 3.78
CA ARG A 38 -10.74 2.78 2.97
C ARG A 38 -11.33 1.40 2.61
N ALA A 39 -10.96 0.95 1.41
CA ALA A 39 -11.04 -0.45 1.00
C ALA A 39 -9.70 -1.21 1.03
N ARG A 40 -8.53 -0.62 0.73
CA ARG A 40 -7.29 -1.40 0.46
C ARG A 40 -5.95 -0.71 0.76
N TYR A 41 -4.89 -1.50 0.95
CA TYR A 41 -3.49 -1.14 1.17
C TYR A 41 -2.68 -1.51 -0.08
N GLN A 42 -1.82 -0.60 -0.54
CA GLN A 42 -1.02 -0.78 -1.75
C GLN A 42 0.47 -0.60 -1.43
N VAL A 43 1.33 -1.50 -1.91
CA VAL A 43 2.77 -1.27 -1.87
C VAL A 43 3.13 -0.24 -2.94
N MET A 44 3.85 0.81 -2.54
CA MET A 44 4.41 1.83 -3.42
C MET A 44 5.94 1.79 -3.34
N CYS A 45 6.58 1.60 -4.49
CA CYS A 45 8.01 1.72 -4.67
C CYS A 45 8.33 3.02 -5.41
N SER A 46 9.36 3.75 -4.99
CA SER A 46 9.79 4.97 -5.67
C SER A 46 10.30 4.73 -7.09
N GLU A 47 10.77 3.53 -7.41
CA GLU A 47 11.32 3.17 -8.72
C GLU A 47 10.26 2.52 -9.62
N HIS A 48 9.35 1.71 -9.06
CA HIS A 48 8.37 0.93 -9.83
C HIS A 48 6.93 1.43 -9.74
N GLY A 49 6.64 2.40 -8.87
CA GLY A 49 5.26 2.84 -8.63
C GLY A 49 4.47 1.80 -7.80
N ARG A 50 3.26 1.45 -8.26
CA ARG A 50 2.41 0.46 -7.58
C ARG A 50 2.98 -0.95 -7.79
N VAL A 51 3.16 -1.70 -6.71
CA VAL A 51 3.73 -3.05 -6.74
C VAL A 51 2.72 -4.05 -6.19
N GLY A 52 2.31 -5.00 -7.03
CA GLY A 52 1.31 -6.01 -6.68
C GLY A 52 -0.10 -5.44 -6.53
N GLU A 53 -1.05 -6.33 -6.26
CA GLU A 53 -2.46 -5.99 -6.10
C GLU A 53 -2.73 -5.32 -4.73
N PRO A 54 -3.64 -4.33 -4.63
CA PRO A 54 -4.02 -3.78 -3.34
C PRO A 54 -4.75 -4.83 -2.48
N HIS A 55 -4.41 -4.90 -1.19
CA HIS A 55 -5.02 -5.85 -0.26
C HIS A 55 -5.93 -5.16 0.76
N GLY A 56 -7.02 -5.82 1.17
CA GLY A 56 -7.91 -5.28 2.22
C GLY A 56 -7.25 -5.17 3.61
N LEU A 57 -6.20 -5.97 3.87
CA LEU A 57 -5.49 -6.01 5.14
C LEU A 57 -4.03 -5.57 4.97
N ARG A 58 -3.57 -4.74 5.92
CA ARG A 58 -2.18 -4.24 5.94
C ARG A 58 -1.15 -5.38 5.95
N VAL A 59 -1.40 -6.40 6.76
CA VAL A 59 -0.47 -7.53 6.95
C VAL A 59 -0.17 -8.26 5.63
N LEU A 60 -1.17 -8.41 4.76
CA LEU A 60 -0.98 -9.02 3.44
C LEU A 60 -0.07 -8.17 2.54
N THR A 61 -0.13 -6.85 2.73
CA THR A 61 0.69 -5.88 1.99
C THR A 61 2.13 -5.82 2.53
N GLU A 62 2.35 -6.12 3.80
CA GLU A 62 3.68 -6.18 4.43
C GLU A 62 4.51 -7.35 3.90
N SER A 63 3.88 -8.49 3.63
CA SER A 63 4.51 -9.62 2.94
C SER A 63 4.95 -9.24 1.51
N ALA A 64 4.06 -8.62 0.74
CA ALA A 64 4.37 -8.14 -0.61
C ALA A 64 5.48 -7.06 -0.61
N GLN A 65 5.45 -6.14 0.35
CA GLN A 65 6.50 -5.13 0.54
C GLN A 65 7.87 -5.78 0.79
N SER A 66 7.91 -6.81 1.65
CA SER A 66 9.14 -7.52 2.00
C SER A 66 9.71 -8.26 0.79
N ALA A 67 8.86 -9.01 0.07
CA ALA A 67 9.27 -9.72 -1.15
C ALA A 67 9.84 -8.75 -2.22
N HIS A 68 9.20 -7.60 -2.39
CA HIS A 68 9.70 -6.58 -3.32
C HIS A 68 11.05 -5.99 -2.87
N ARG A 69 11.20 -5.72 -1.58
CA ARG A 69 12.47 -5.25 -1.02
C ARG A 69 13.60 -6.25 -1.25
N ASP A 70 13.33 -7.54 -1.08
CA ASP A 70 14.33 -8.58 -1.27
C ASP A 70 14.70 -8.74 -2.75
N SER A 71 13.77 -8.47 -3.67
CA SER A 71 14.06 -8.38 -5.12
C SER A 71 15.06 -7.25 -5.43
N HIS A 72 14.91 -6.07 -4.81
CA HIS A 72 15.90 -4.99 -4.96
C HIS A 72 17.27 -5.39 -4.41
N LYS A 73 17.32 -6.10 -3.26
CA LYS A 73 18.60 -6.58 -2.72
C LYS A 73 19.26 -7.58 -3.66
N ALA A 74 18.52 -8.55 -4.17
CA ALA A 74 19.02 -9.55 -5.10
C ALA A 74 19.56 -8.91 -6.39
N ALA A 75 18.89 -7.87 -6.91
CA ALA A 75 19.36 -7.13 -8.09
C ALA A 75 20.66 -6.34 -7.84
N LEU A 76 20.91 -5.92 -6.60
CA LEU A 76 22.13 -5.18 -6.21
C LEU A 76 23.33 -6.10 -5.97
N THR A 77 23.11 -7.38 -5.69
CA THR A 77 24.17 -8.40 -5.67
C THR A 77 24.23 -9.06 -7.05
N PRO A 78 25.17 -8.70 -7.94
CA PRO A 78 25.38 -9.50 -9.13
C PRO A 78 25.72 -10.91 -8.67
N ALA A 79 24.99 -11.90 -9.17
CA ALA A 79 25.32 -13.29 -8.93
C ALA A 79 26.74 -13.54 -9.45
N THR A 80 27.71 -13.60 -8.55
CA THR A 80 29.06 -14.06 -8.88
C THR A 80 28.92 -15.51 -9.33
N ARG A 81 29.13 -15.73 -10.63
CA ARG A 81 29.14 -17.04 -11.27
C ARG A 81 30.52 -17.67 -11.18
#